data_AF-A0A0B8P262-F1
#
_entry.id   AF-A0A0B8P262-F1
#
_cell.length_a   1.000
_cell.length_b   1.000
_cell.length_c   1.000
_cell.angle_alpha   90.00
_cell.angle_beta   90.00
_cell.angle_gamma   90.00
#
_symmetry.space_group_name_H-M   'P 1'
#
loop_
_entity.id
_entity.type
_entity.pdbx_description
1 polymer ?
#
loop_
_entity_poly.entity_id
_entity_poly.type
_entity_poly.pdbx_seq_one_letter_code
_entity_poly.pdbx_strand_id
1 'polypeptide(L)' 'MIRHILLIKFKDQATELEISELKALFEAIRNKIEGIVAVEWGVNDSLKEKIKAIPTVF' A
#
# COMPACT_ATOMS: atom_id res chain seq x y z
N MET A 1 20.91 -2.40 -1.12
CA MET A 1 19.55 -2.00 -1.55
C MET A 1 18.56 -2.62 -0.58
N ILE A 2 17.75 -1.81 0.11
CA ILE A 2 16.77 -2.28 1.10
C ILE A 2 15.39 -2.29 0.43
N ARG A 3 14.64 -3.38 0.62
CA ARG A 3 13.21 -3.42 0.28
C ARG A 3 12.43 -3.33 1.58
N HIS A 4 11.66 -2.26 1.71
CA HIS A 4 10.74 -2.09 2.82
C HIS A 4 9.36 -2.52 2.34
N ILE A 5 8.72 -3.43 3.08
CA ILE A 5 7.38 -3.93 2.75
C ILE A 5 6.45 -3.52 3.89
N LEU A 6 5.37 -2.84 3.54
CA LEU A 6 4.34 -2.41 4.48
C LEU A 6 3.03 -3.13 4.17
N LEU A 7 2.49 -3.79 5.18
CA LEU A 7 1.22 -4.52 5.11
C LEU A 7 0.17 -3.73 5.87
N ILE A 8 -0.78 -3.12 5.17
CA ILE A 8 -1.80 -2.26 5.77
C ILE A 8 -3.17 -2.93 5.69
N LYS A 9 -3.88 -2.92 6.82
CA LYS A 9 -5.31 -3.20 6.90
C LYS A 9 -6.07 -1.90 7.10
N PHE A 10 -6.98 -1.58 6.19
CA PHE A 10 -7.87 -0.44 6.33
C PHE A 10 -8.92 -0.69 7.42
N LYS A 11 -9.39 0.39 8.04
CA LYS A 11 -10.54 0.33 8.95
C LYS A 11 -11.81 0.09 8.14
N ASP A 12 -12.81 -0.52 8.75
CA ASP A 12 -14.06 -0.88 8.06
C ASP A 12 -14.82 0.35 7.51
N GLN A 13 -14.62 1.53 8.11
CA GLN A 13 -15.20 2.79 7.67
C GLN A 13 -14.37 3.54 6.62
N ALA A 14 -13.20 3.03 6.23
CA ALA A 14 -12.37 3.71 5.24
C ALA A 14 -13.06 3.69 3.89
N THR A 15 -13.25 4.87 3.31
CA THR A 15 -13.88 5.04 2.01
C THR A 15 -12.88 4.75 0.89
N GLU A 16 -13.39 4.36 -0.28
CA GLU A 16 -12.56 4.16 -1.46
C GLU A 16 -11.79 5.43 -1.86
N LEU A 17 -12.38 6.61 -1.61
CA LEU A 17 -11.75 7.90 -1.86
C LEU A 17 -10.52 8.09 -0.96
N GLU A 18 -10.65 7.87 0.35
CA GLU A 18 -9.52 7.97 1.29
C GLU A 18 -8.41 6.97 0.95
N ILE A 19 -8.77 5.76 0.52
CA ILE A 19 -7.80 4.75 0.09
C ILE A 19 -7.07 5.19 -1.19
N SER A 20 -7.79 5.79 -2.15
CA SER A 20 -7.22 6.33 -3.38
C SER A 20 -6.27 7.50 -3.11
N GLU A 21 -6.66 8.43 -2.26
CA GLU A 21 -5.84 9.56 -1.83
C GLU A 21 -4.55 9.08 -1.13
N LEU A 22 -4.66 8.07 -0.26
CA LEU A 22 -3.50 7.46 0.39
C LEU A 22 -2.53 6.88 -0.64
N LYS A 23 -3.02 6.14 -1.65
CA LYS A 23 -2.18 5.56 -2.71
C LYS A 23 -1.42 6.64 -3.48
N ALA A 24 -2.11 7.72 -3.86
CA ALA A 24 -1.48 8.86 -4.54
C ALA A 24 -0.38 9.51 -3.68
N LEU A 25 -0.58 9.60 -2.36
CA LEU A 25 0.44 10.12 -1.44
C LEU A 25 1.67 9.22 -1.36
N PHE A 26 1.49 7.89 -1.37
CA PHE A 26 2.61 6.94 -1.40
C PHE A 26 3.37 7.00 -2.72
N GLU A 27 2.71 7.13 -3.87
CA GLU A 27 3.41 7.32 -5.15
C GLU A 27 4.21 8.63 -5.16
N ALA A 28 3.69 9.69 -4.54
CA ALA A 28 4.36 10.98 -4.43
C ALA A 28 5.49 11.02 -3.38
N ILE A 29 5.61 10.01 -2.50
CA ILE A 29 6.58 10.04 -1.40
C ILE A 29 8.04 10.07 -1.90
N ARG A 30 8.29 9.49 -3.08
CA ARG A 30 9.60 9.52 -3.75
C ARG A 30 10.09 10.95 -4.03
N ASN A 31 9.17 11.90 -4.17
CA ASN A 31 9.48 13.31 -4.41
C ASN A 31 9.72 14.08 -3.11
N LYS A 32 9.40 13.49 -1.96
CA LYS A 32 9.49 14.11 -0.63
C LYS A 32 10.64 13.57 0.21
N ILE A 33 11.08 12.33 -0.03
CA ILE A 33 12.11 11.65 0.76
C ILE A 33 13.22 11.19 -0.17
N GLU A 34 14.40 11.79 0.00
CA GLU A 34 15.60 11.39 -0.70
C GLU A 34 16.00 9.95 -0.31
N GLY A 35 16.34 9.13 -1.31
CA GLY A 35 16.69 7.72 -1.12
C GLY A 35 15.56 6.72 -1.40
N ILE A 36 14.32 7.17 -1.59
CA ILE A 36 13.24 6.31 -2.10
C ILE A 36 13.33 6.21 -3.62
N VAL A 37 13.81 5.07 -4.10
CA VAL A 37 14.08 4.83 -5.52
C VAL A 37 12.81 4.47 -6.30
N ALA A 38 11.95 3.67 -5.71
CA ALA A 38 10.70 3.20 -6.29
C ALA A 38 9.68 2.89 -5.18
N VAL A 39 8.40 3.06 -5.50
CA VAL A 39 7.26 2.65 -4.67
C VAL A 39 6.32 1.87 -5.56
N GLU A 40 5.87 0.72 -5.08
CA GLU A 40 4.92 -0.15 -5.77
C GLU A 40 3.82 -0.49 -4.79
N TRP A 41 2.60 -0.72 -5.28
CA TRP A 41 1.53 -1.22 -4.44
C TRP A 41 0.67 -2.24 -5.19
N GLY A 42 0.06 -3.14 -4.42
CA GLY A 42 -0.80 -4.19 -4.97
C GLY A 42 -1.95 -4.50 -4.04
N VAL A 43 -3.09 -4.85 -4.64
CA VAL A 43 -4.20 -5.49 -3.92
C VAL A 43 -3.94 -6.98 -3.94
N ASN A 44 -4.03 -7.62 -2.77
CA ASN A 44 -3.88 -9.06 -2.69
C ASN A 44 -5.10 -9.75 -3.34
N ASP A 45 -4.85 -10.48 -4.42
CA ASP A 45 -5.84 -11.22 -5.22
C ASP A 45 -5.81 -12.73 -4.96
N SER A 46 -5.11 -13.17 -3.91
CA SER A 46 -4.96 -14.60 -3.63
C SER A 46 -6.29 -15.27 -3.25
N LEU A 47 -6.67 -16.28 -4.03
CA LEU A 47 -7.82 -17.17 -3.77
C LEU A 47 -7.67 -18.01 -2.49
N LYS A 48 -6.49 -18.04 -1.85
CA LYS A 48 -6.22 -18.81 -0.63
C LYS A 48 -6.64 -18.03 0.62
N GLU A 49 -7.54 -18.63 1.39
CA GLU A 49 -8.16 -18.02 2.59
C GLU A 49 -7.17 -17.55 3.67
N LYS A 50 -5.94 -18.08 3.70
CA LYS A 50 -4.93 -17.73 4.72
C LYS A 50 -4.40 -16.30 4.62
N ILE A 51 -4.59 -15.59 3.51
CA ILE A 51 -4.06 -14.23 3.31
C ILE A 51 -5.19 -13.24 2.94
N LYS A 52 -6.45 -13.56 3.24
CA LYS A 52 -7.60 -12.67 2.94
C LYS A 52 -7.60 -11.33 3.70
N ALA A 53 -6.78 -11.19 4.75
CA ALA A 53 -6.93 -10.10 5.73
C ALA A 53 -6.01 -8.88 5.51
N ILE A 54 -5.16 -8.87 4.48
CA ILE A 54 -4.16 -7.81 4.29
C ILE A 54 -4.31 -7.23 2.87
N PRO A 55 -5.10 -6.15 2.72
CA PRO A 55 -5.49 -5.65 1.40
C PRO A 55 -4.46 -4.77 0.69
N THR A 56 -3.33 -4.40 1.28
CA THR A 56 -2.34 -3.57 0.57
C THR A 56 -0.91 -3.89 0.97
N VAL A 57 -0.09 -4.23 -0.02
CA VAL A 57 1.37 -4.26 0.08
C VAL A 57 1.87 -2.93 -0.49
N PHE A 58 2.68 -2.18 0.27
CA PHE A 58 3.56 -1.12 -0.24
C PHE A 58 5.02 -1.57 -0.11
#